data_AF-N8Y6U6-F1
#
_entry.id   AF-N8Y6U6-F1
#
_cell.length_a   1.000
_cell.length_b   1.000
_cell.length_c   1.000
_cell.angle_alpha   90.00
_cell.angle_beta   90.00
_cell.angle_gamma   90.00
#
_symmetry.space_group_name_H-M   'P 1'
#
loop_
_entity.id
_entity.type
_entity.pdbx_description
1 polymer ?
#
loop_
_entity_poly.entity_id
_entity_poly.type
_entity_poly.pdbx_seq_one_letter_code
_entity_poly.pdbx_strand_id
1 'polypeptide(L)'
;MNDIIRSPNGQFPEDVELCNYTSLTCNPILKVGNYYKAAPYNFFFDSWYWEQAQKVNKLEALLAVRFGLEYDINKLGDGMISKLSFNTQMYIKFSQYVKKHAKKEAFQIIHEFEKTAFSLKVKTGFSPTDVMLILGIKKALSTPQVIVDAKALADNNFCPLYINRQTFNQIFKTDYHAGMLKQLTNDRTYRGEGPLTPFPSNRY
;
A
#
# COMPACT_ATOMS: atom_id res chain seq x y z
N MET A 1 10.73 -23.96 -0.84
CA MET A 1 10.15 -23.02 0.14
C MET A 1 8.65 -23.25 0.14
N ASN A 2 8.01 -23.29 1.31
CA ASN A 2 6.54 -23.29 1.37
C ASN A 2 6.06 -21.92 0.87
N ASP A 3 5.25 -21.92 -0.18
CA ASP A 3 4.73 -20.69 -0.78
C ASP A 3 3.45 -20.20 -0.07
N ILE A 4 2.91 -20.95 0.90
CA ILE A 4 1.65 -20.62 1.59
C ILE A 4 1.95 -19.90 2.90
N ILE A 5 1.32 -18.74 3.10
CA ILE A 5 1.32 -17.98 4.35
C ILE A 5 0.45 -18.72 5.38
N ARG A 6 1.02 -19.03 6.55
CA ARG A 6 0.31 -19.81 7.60
C ARG A 6 -0.23 -18.96 8.74
N SER A 7 0.46 -17.88 9.14
CA SER A 7 0.06 -17.02 10.26
C SER A 7 0.74 -15.65 10.17
N PRO A 8 0.21 -14.72 9.35
CA PRO A 8 0.79 -13.38 9.27
C PRO A 8 0.51 -12.60 10.56
N ASN A 9 1.49 -11.82 11.02
CA ASN A 9 1.33 -10.80 12.05
C ASN A 9 0.76 -9.53 11.41
N GLY A 10 -0.51 -9.59 10.99
CA GLY A 10 -1.18 -8.54 10.25
C GLY A 10 -2.59 -8.96 9.86
N GLN A 11 -3.27 -8.16 9.05
CA GLN A 11 -4.68 -8.39 8.69
C GLN A 11 -4.87 -8.56 7.19
N PHE A 12 -5.60 -9.59 6.78
CA PHE A 12 -6.01 -9.75 5.39
C PHE A 12 -6.81 -8.52 4.92
N PRO A 13 -6.73 -8.15 3.63
CA PRO A 13 -7.63 -7.16 3.05
C PRO A 13 -9.10 -7.48 3.38
N GLU A 14 -9.84 -6.47 3.83
CA GLU A 14 -11.28 -6.62 4.07
C GLU A 14 -12.06 -6.40 2.78
N ASP A 15 -13.14 -7.17 2.60
CA ASP A 15 -14.11 -6.94 1.54
C ASP A 15 -14.86 -5.63 1.79
N VAL A 16 -14.91 -4.77 0.76
CA VAL A 16 -15.69 -3.54 0.81
C VAL A 16 -16.62 -3.45 -0.40
N GLU A 17 -17.88 -3.10 -0.15
CA GLU A 17 -18.89 -2.92 -1.20
C GLU A 17 -18.66 -1.62 -1.96
N LEU A 18 -18.17 -1.73 -3.19
CA LEU A 18 -17.93 -0.63 -4.10
C LEU A 18 -19.11 -0.39 -5.05
N CYS A 19 -19.53 0.86 -5.15
CA CYS A 19 -20.52 1.27 -6.15
C CYS A 19 -19.93 1.11 -7.57
N ASN A 20 -20.63 0.41 -8.47
CA ASN A 20 -20.29 0.40 -9.89
C ASN A 20 -20.79 1.67 -10.59
N TYR A 21 -19.93 2.69 -10.63
CA TYR A 21 -20.21 4.00 -11.23
C TYR A 21 -20.47 3.98 -12.75
N THR A 22 -20.25 2.86 -13.45
CA THR A 22 -20.62 2.74 -14.88
C THR A 22 -22.10 2.42 -15.08
N SER A 23 -22.85 2.14 -14.01
CA SER A 23 -24.30 1.98 -14.07
C SER A 23 -25.01 3.22 -13.51
N LEU A 24 -26.03 3.70 -14.24
CA LEU A 24 -26.90 4.82 -13.88
C LEU A 24 -27.62 4.65 -12.53
N THR A 25 -27.64 3.44 -11.97
CA THR A 25 -28.37 3.10 -10.75
C THR A 25 -27.54 3.22 -9.47
N CYS A 26 -26.22 3.41 -9.56
CA CYS A 26 -25.38 3.38 -8.37
C CYS A 26 -25.55 4.62 -7.48
N ASN A 27 -26.46 4.54 -6.52
CA ASN A 27 -26.81 5.61 -5.60
C ASN A 27 -26.27 5.31 -4.19
N PRO A 28 -25.27 6.07 -3.68
CA PRO A 28 -24.68 5.83 -2.35
C PRO A 28 -25.64 6.11 -1.18
N ILE A 29 -26.79 6.74 -1.42
CA ILE A 29 -27.83 7.05 -0.42
C ILE A 29 -28.95 6.01 -0.44
N LEU A 30 -29.35 5.52 -1.62
CA LEU A 30 -30.52 4.63 -1.77
C LEU A 30 -30.17 3.13 -1.89
N LYS A 31 -28.89 2.75 -2.02
CA LYS A 31 -28.43 1.35 -2.16
C LYS A 31 -29.18 0.51 -3.21
N VAL A 32 -29.67 1.13 -4.28
CA VAL A 32 -30.40 0.42 -5.35
C VAL A 32 -29.44 0.07 -6.50
N GLY A 33 -28.79 -1.10 -6.41
CA GLY A 33 -28.27 -1.82 -7.58
C GLY A 33 -26.84 -1.47 -8.06
N ASN A 34 -26.06 -2.55 -8.20
CA ASN A 34 -24.69 -2.69 -8.71
C ASN A 34 -23.56 -2.26 -7.77
N TYR A 35 -23.42 -2.99 -6.66
CA TYR A 35 -22.20 -3.01 -5.86
C TYR A 35 -21.32 -4.19 -6.30
N TYR A 36 -20.01 -3.99 -6.41
CA TYR A 36 -19.03 -5.09 -6.50
C TYR A 36 -18.19 -5.11 -5.22
N LYS A 37 -17.88 -6.30 -4.71
CA LYS A 37 -16.98 -6.43 -3.56
C LYS A 37 -15.54 -6.32 -4.05
N ALA A 38 -14.83 -5.31 -3.61
CA ALA A 38 -13.40 -5.22 -3.81
C ALA A 38 -12.65 -5.45 -2.51
N ALA A 39 -11.44 -5.95 -2.65
CA ALA A 39 -10.51 -6.09 -1.54
C ALA A 39 -9.17 -5.49 -1.97
N PRO A 40 -8.95 -4.17 -1.85
CA PRO A 40 -7.69 -3.53 -2.20
C PRO A 40 -6.52 -4.13 -1.43
N TYR A 41 -5.38 -4.32 -2.10
CA TYR A 41 -4.19 -4.83 -1.45
C TYR A 41 -3.73 -3.89 -0.32
N ASN A 42 -3.63 -4.41 0.90
CA ASN A 42 -3.30 -3.64 2.11
C ASN A 42 -1.93 -3.99 2.70
N PHE A 43 -1.08 -4.73 1.99
CA PHE A 43 0.22 -5.21 2.52
C PHE A 43 0.13 -6.10 3.77
N PHE A 44 -1.04 -6.63 4.09
CA PHE A 44 -1.35 -7.27 5.38
C PHE A 44 -1.22 -6.31 6.58
N PHE A 45 -1.34 -5.00 6.38
CA PHE A 45 -1.25 -4.04 7.47
C PHE A 45 -2.55 -4.01 8.27
N ASP A 46 -2.41 -4.14 9.59
CA ASP A 46 -3.44 -3.73 10.54
C ASP A 46 -3.29 -2.22 10.86
N SER A 47 -4.13 -1.72 11.76
CA SER A 47 -4.11 -0.31 12.19
C SER A 47 -2.75 0.14 12.73
N TRP A 48 -2.01 -0.74 13.42
CA TRP A 48 -0.71 -0.40 13.98
C TRP A 48 0.32 -0.19 12.86
N TYR A 49 0.39 -1.09 11.88
CA TYR A 49 1.32 -0.92 10.76
C TYR A 49 0.99 0.33 9.94
N TRP A 50 -0.29 0.66 9.75
CA TRP A 50 -0.69 1.91 9.08
C TRP A 50 -0.28 3.16 9.86
N GLU A 51 -0.45 3.16 11.19
CA GLU A 51 0.02 4.27 12.03
C GLU A 51 1.53 4.45 11.97
N GLN A 52 2.30 3.36 11.97
CA GLN A 52 3.76 3.44 11.88
C GLN A 52 4.19 3.94 10.51
N ALA A 53 3.58 3.46 9.42
CA ALA A 53 3.85 3.95 8.07
C ALA A 53 3.64 5.48 8.00
N GLN A 54 2.53 5.96 8.57
CA GLN A 54 2.24 7.40 8.67
C GLN A 54 3.28 8.17 9.47
N LYS A 55 3.74 7.63 10.61
CA LYS A 55 4.73 8.28 11.49
C LYS A 55 6.10 8.37 10.81
N VAL A 56 6.48 7.34 10.04
CA VAL A 56 7.75 7.28 9.33
C VAL A 56 7.75 8.19 8.11
N ASN A 57 6.73 8.09 7.24
CA ASN A 57 6.65 8.88 6.02
C ASN A 57 5.20 8.94 5.50
N LYS A 58 4.55 10.10 5.61
CA LYS A 58 3.12 10.26 5.24
C LYS A 58 2.92 10.10 3.73
N LEU A 59 3.87 10.59 2.93
CA LEU A 59 3.83 10.41 1.47
C LEU A 59 3.88 8.93 1.07
N GLU A 60 4.79 8.14 1.65
CA GLU A 60 4.89 6.71 1.43
C GLU A 60 3.58 5.99 1.79
N ALA A 61 2.99 6.31 2.95
CA ALA A 61 1.72 5.74 3.37
C ALA A 61 0.59 6.05 2.36
N LEU A 62 0.50 7.29 1.88
CA LEU A 62 -0.51 7.65 0.86
C LEU A 62 -0.25 6.99 -0.50
N LEU A 63 1.02 6.84 -0.90
CA LEU A 63 1.39 6.09 -2.10
C LEU A 63 1.02 4.61 -1.96
N ALA A 64 1.14 4.02 -0.78
CA ALA A 64 0.77 2.63 -0.50
C ALA A 64 -0.74 2.41 -0.61
N VAL A 65 -1.52 3.35 -0.07
CA VAL A 65 -2.98 3.35 -0.23
C VAL A 65 -3.36 3.45 -1.70
N ARG A 66 -2.77 4.42 -2.42
CA ARG A 66 -3.04 4.58 -3.86
C ARG A 66 -2.68 3.33 -4.64
N PHE A 67 -1.53 2.73 -4.34
CA PHE A 67 -1.10 1.47 -4.93
C PHE A 67 -2.10 0.35 -4.62
N GLY A 68 -2.52 0.18 -3.36
CA GLY A 68 -3.51 -0.83 -2.97
C GLY A 68 -4.82 -0.73 -3.74
N LEU A 69 -5.32 0.48 -3.96
CA LEU A 69 -6.54 0.74 -4.78
C LEU A 69 -6.39 0.34 -6.25
N GLU A 70 -5.16 0.20 -6.76
CA GLU A 70 -4.91 -0.29 -8.12
C GLU A 70 -4.98 -1.83 -8.22
N TYR A 71 -4.95 -2.54 -7.08
CA TYR A 71 -4.96 -4.01 -7.01
C TYR A 71 -6.11 -4.53 -6.16
N ASP A 72 -7.21 -4.88 -6.83
CA ASP A 72 -8.35 -5.57 -6.22
C ASP A 72 -8.08 -7.08 -6.15
N ILE A 73 -7.87 -7.58 -4.93
CA ILE A 73 -7.53 -8.97 -4.66
C ILE A 73 -8.66 -9.93 -5.06
N ASN A 74 -9.91 -9.49 -5.03
CA ASN A 74 -11.06 -10.32 -5.44
C ASN A 74 -11.08 -10.61 -6.95
N LYS A 75 -10.28 -9.89 -7.74
CA LYS A 75 -10.08 -10.14 -9.18
C LYS A 75 -8.90 -11.06 -9.46
N LEU A 76 -8.16 -11.46 -8.43
CA LEU A 76 -7.06 -12.41 -8.53
C LEU A 76 -7.58 -13.81 -8.25
N GLY A 77 -6.96 -14.83 -8.84
CA GLY A 77 -7.38 -16.22 -8.63
C GLY A 77 -7.35 -16.63 -7.15
N ASP A 78 -8.24 -17.56 -6.78
CA ASP A 78 -8.41 -18.02 -5.41
C ASP A 78 -7.07 -18.39 -4.74
N GLY A 79 -6.89 -17.93 -3.49
CA GLY A 79 -5.71 -18.23 -2.68
C GLY A 79 -4.41 -17.50 -3.11
N MET A 80 -4.44 -16.63 -4.13
CA MET A 80 -3.25 -15.88 -4.55
C MET A 80 -2.72 -14.97 -3.45
N ILE A 81 -3.60 -14.30 -2.70
CA ILE A 81 -3.20 -13.44 -1.58
C ILE A 81 -2.48 -14.20 -0.46
N SER A 82 -2.76 -15.50 -0.33
CA SER A 82 -2.11 -16.38 0.64
C SER A 82 -0.73 -16.87 0.17
N LYS A 83 -0.30 -16.50 -1.04
CA LYS A 83 1.02 -16.88 -1.56
C LYS A 83 2.10 -15.90 -1.13
N LEU A 84 3.20 -16.41 -0.59
CA LEU A 84 4.37 -15.62 -0.21
C LEU A 84 5.03 -15.00 -1.44
N SER A 85 5.09 -15.75 -2.56
CA SER A 85 5.58 -15.28 -3.86
C SER A 85 4.77 -14.09 -4.37
N PHE A 86 3.45 -14.11 -4.24
CA PHE A 86 2.59 -12.99 -4.61
C PHE A 86 2.90 -11.75 -3.76
N ASN A 87 2.94 -11.89 -2.42
CA ASN A 87 3.22 -10.76 -1.54
C ASN A 87 4.64 -10.20 -1.74
N THR A 88 5.62 -11.06 -2.00
CA THR A 88 6.98 -10.65 -2.39
C THR A 88 6.95 -9.75 -3.63
N GLN A 89 6.19 -10.17 -4.65
CA GLN A 89 6.02 -9.39 -5.87
C GLN A 89 5.35 -8.04 -5.60
N MET A 90 4.33 -8.00 -4.74
CA MET A 90 3.60 -6.77 -4.43
C MET A 90 4.47 -5.74 -3.70
N TYR A 91 5.28 -6.16 -2.72
CA TYR A 91 6.23 -5.26 -2.05
C TYR A 91 7.28 -4.69 -3.02
N ILE A 92 7.80 -5.53 -3.92
CA ILE A 92 8.78 -5.09 -4.93
C ILE A 92 8.13 -4.11 -5.93
N LYS A 93 6.91 -4.40 -6.38
CA LYS A 93 6.13 -3.50 -7.25
C LYS A 93 5.86 -2.17 -6.56
N PHE A 94 5.53 -2.18 -5.27
CA PHE A 94 5.34 -0.97 -4.50
C PHE A 94 6.63 -0.14 -4.40
N SER A 95 7.79 -0.77 -4.18
CA SER A 95 9.07 -0.07 -4.19
C SER A 95 9.33 0.67 -5.53
N GLN A 96 9.02 0.03 -6.66
CA GLN A 96 9.10 0.70 -7.97
C GLN A 96 8.05 1.80 -8.13
N TYR A 97 6.87 1.61 -7.55
CA TYR A 97 5.81 2.60 -7.54
C TYR A 97 6.23 3.86 -6.80
N VAL A 98 6.80 3.74 -5.60
CA VAL A 98 7.36 4.86 -4.83
C VAL A 98 8.43 5.59 -5.65
N LYS A 99 9.38 4.85 -6.22
CA LYS A 99 10.43 5.43 -7.07
C LYS A 99 9.91 6.23 -8.26
N LYS A 100 8.80 5.80 -8.85
CA LYS A 100 8.15 6.50 -9.97
C LYS A 100 7.40 7.75 -9.52
N HIS A 101 6.69 7.66 -8.40
CA HIS A 101 5.71 8.68 -8.00
C HIS A 101 6.26 9.73 -7.02
N ALA A 102 7.21 9.38 -6.15
CA ALA A 102 7.84 10.32 -5.20
C ALA A 102 8.82 11.30 -5.87
N LYS A 103 9.20 11.07 -7.13
CA LYS A 103 10.05 11.99 -7.91
C LYS A 103 9.32 13.19 -8.50
N LYS A 104 7.98 13.19 -8.44
CA LYS A 104 7.17 14.30 -8.93
C LYS A 104 7.33 15.54 -8.04
N GLU A 105 6.94 16.69 -8.57
CA GLU A 105 6.87 17.93 -7.79
C GLU A 105 5.84 17.82 -6.65
N ALA A 106 6.13 18.45 -5.51
CA ALA A 106 5.29 18.37 -4.31
C ALA A 106 3.84 18.81 -4.57
N PHE A 107 3.63 19.88 -5.34
CA PHE A 107 2.29 20.34 -5.71
C PHE A 107 1.52 19.33 -6.56
N GLN A 108 2.18 18.63 -7.48
CA GLN A 108 1.54 17.61 -8.31
C GLN A 108 1.08 16.42 -7.46
N ILE A 109 1.89 16.03 -6.48
CA ILE A 109 1.57 14.96 -5.52
C ILE A 109 0.35 15.34 -4.67
N ILE A 110 0.35 16.54 -4.09
CA ILE A 110 -0.77 17.02 -3.28
C ILE A 110 -2.05 17.08 -4.11
N HIS A 111 -1.98 17.70 -5.29
CA HIS A 111 -3.12 17.82 -6.18
C HIS A 111 -3.70 16.44 -6.55
N GLU A 112 -2.85 15.42 -6.74
CA GLU A 112 -3.29 14.04 -7.00
C GLU A 112 -4.13 13.48 -5.85
N PHE A 113 -3.72 13.70 -4.60
CA PHE A 113 -4.42 13.22 -3.40
C PHE A 113 -5.61 14.09 -2.99
N GLU A 114 -5.63 15.36 -3.37
CA GLU A 114 -6.75 16.26 -3.13
C GLU A 114 -7.99 15.91 -3.96
N LYS A 115 -7.80 15.29 -5.14
CA LYS A 115 -8.90 14.88 -6.03
C LYS A 115 -10.02 14.16 -5.29
N THR A 116 -11.24 14.64 -5.49
CA THR A 116 -12.46 14.02 -4.94
C THR A 116 -12.56 12.54 -5.31
N ALA A 117 -12.14 12.18 -6.53
CA ALA A 117 -12.11 10.79 -6.98
C ALA A 117 -11.20 9.90 -6.11
N PHE A 118 -10.08 10.42 -5.60
CA PHE A 118 -9.21 9.67 -4.68
C PHE A 118 -9.90 9.46 -3.34
N SER A 119 -10.44 10.52 -2.73
CA SER A 119 -11.17 10.40 -1.45
C SER A 119 -12.39 9.48 -1.54
N LEU A 120 -13.09 9.49 -2.67
CA LEU A 120 -14.20 8.58 -2.92
C LEU A 120 -13.72 7.13 -2.96
N LYS A 121 -12.69 6.84 -3.77
CA LYS A 121 -12.10 5.49 -3.87
C LYS A 121 -11.59 4.96 -2.53
N VAL A 122 -10.97 5.81 -1.70
CA VAL A 122 -10.54 5.42 -0.35
C VAL A 122 -11.73 5.05 0.51
N LYS A 123 -12.73 5.95 0.62
CA LYS A 123 -13.92 5.74 1.45
C LYS A 123 -14.68 4.47 1.10
N THR A 124 -14.65 4.09 -0.16
CA THR A 124 -15.39 2.94 -0.65
C THR A 124 -14.51 1.68 -0.69
N GLY A 125 -13.18 1.80 -0.75
CA GLY A 125 -12.26 0.67 -0.97
C GLY A 125 -11.59 0.12 0.28
N PHE A 126 -11.59 0.83 1.41
CA PHE A 126 -10.92 0.38 2.63
C PHE A 126 -11.90 0.23 3.81
N SER A 127 -11.46 -0.49 4.84
CA SER A 127 -12.19 -0.59 6.11
C SER A 127 -12.46 0.79 6.70
N PRO A 128 -13.54 1.00 7.47
CA PRO A 128 -13.83 2.30 8.08
C PRO A 128 -12.67 2.86 8.93
N THR A 129 -11.94 2.00 9.63
CA THR A 129 -10.78 2.35 10.45
C THR A 129 -9.64 2.88 9.59
N ASP A 130 -9.28 2.14 8.53
CA ASP A 130 -8.25 2.55 7.58
C ASP A 130 -8.66 3.85 6.87
N VAL A 131 -9.92 3.99 6.47
CA VAL A 131 -10.44 5.21 5.84
C VAL A 131 -10.23 6.43 6.73
N MET A 132 -10.54 6.35 8.03
CA MET A 132 -10.32 7.46 8.95
C MET A 132 -8.85 7.84 9.03
N LEU A 133 -7.97 6.85 9.18
CA LEU A 133 -6.53 7.05 9.26
C LEU A 133 -6.01 7.70 7.96
N ILE A 134 -6.36 7.14 6.80
CA ILE A 134 -5.93 7.62 5.47
C ILE A 134 -6.41 9.05 5.19
N LEU A 135 -7.68 9.35 5.47
CA LEU A 135 -8.21 10.70 5.30
C LEU A 135 -7.58 11.68 6.30
N GLY A 136 -7.20 11.20 7.49
CA GLY A 136 -6.40 11.94 8.45
C GLY A 136 -5.01 12.28 7.89
N ILE A 137 -4.29 11.31 7.32
CA ILE A 137 -2.99 11.53 6.67
C ILE A 137 -3.11 12.58 5.58
N LYS A 138 -4.09 12.43 4.68
CA LYS A 138 -4.34 13.37 3.58
C LYS A 138 -4.54 14.80 4.12
N LYS A 139 -5.36 14.99 5.14
CA LYS A 139 -5.61 16.32 5.74
C LYS A 139 -4.36 16.92 6.38
N ALA A 140 -3.49 16.08 6.91
CA ALA A 140 -2.22 16.49 7.52
C ALA A 140 -1.07 16.64 6.52
N LEU A 141 -1.32 16.43 5.21
CA LEU A 141 -0.34 16.54 4.15
C LEU A 141 -0.31 17.98 3.62
N SER A 142 0.84 18.64 3.76
CA SER A 142 1.10 20.00 3.29
C SER A 142 2.29 20.02 2.35
N THR A 143 2.48 21.09 1.55
CA THR A 143 3.65 21.21 0.66
C THR A 143 4.98 21.04 1.40
N PRO A 144 5.21 21.68 2.56
CA PRO A 144 6.43 21.44 3.34
C PRO A 144 6.60 19.98 3.75
N GLN A 145 5.52 19.32 4.21
CA GLN A 145 5.58 17.91 4.60
C GLN A 145 5.93 17.01 3.42
N VAL A 146 5.31 17.23 2.25
CA VAL A 146 5.60 16.43 1.04
C VAL A 146 7.05 16.61 0.60
N ILE A 147 7.60 17.82 0.69
CA ILE A 147 9.02 18.07 0.38
C ILE A 147 9.92 17.29 1.34
N VAL A 148 9.64 17.34 2.65
CA VAL A 148 10.40 16.59 3.67
C VAL A 148 10.32 15.08 3.41
N ASP A 149 9.12 14.55 3.20
CA ASP A 149 8.90 13.13 2.98
C ASP A 149 9.53 12.63 1.67
N ALA A 150 9.40 13.41 0.59
CA ALA A 150 10.02 13.10 -0.69
C ALA A 150 11.55 13.17 -0.62
N LYS A 151 12.10 14.11 0.15
CA LYS A 151 13.54 14.19 0.41
C LYS A 151 14.04 12.98 1.17
N ALA A 152 13.35 12.56 2.23
CA ALA A 152 13.71 11.35 2.98
C ALA A 152 13.71 10.10 2.09
N LEU A 153 12.73 9.98 1.20
CA LEU A 153 12.72 8.92 0.18
C LEU A 153 13.90 9.08 -0.79
N ALA A 154 14.19 10.28 -1.28
CA ALA A 154 15.30 10.55 -2.20
C ALA A 154 16.66 10.18 -1.59
N ASP A 155 16.89 10.55 -0.33
CA ASP A 155 18.09 10.21 0.45
C ASP A 155 18.22 8.68 0.62
N ASN A 156 17.09 7.94 0.57
CA ASN A 156 17.03 6.48 0.52
C ASN A 156 16.91 5.91 -0.93
N ASN A 157 17.45 6.58 -1.94
CA ASN A 157 17.39 6.16 -3.36
C ASN A 157 15.97 5.93 -3.90
N PHE A 158 14.99 6.59 -3.30
CA PHE A 158 13.55 6.44 -3.52
C PHE A 158 13.01 5.04 -3.23
N CYS A 159 13.64 4.30 -2.32
CA CYS A 159 13.07 3.08 -1.76
C CYS A 159 12.17 3.39 -0.56
N PRO A 160 11.10 2.59 -0.34
CA PRO A 160 10.24 2.73 0.84
C PRO A 160 11.04 2.65 2.14
N LEU A 161 10.74 3.55 3.09
CA LEU A 161 11.38 3.61 4.40
C LEU A 161 10.72 2.62 5.38
N TYR A 162 9.41 2.39 5.27
CA TYR A 162 8.67 1.49 6.15
C TYR A 162 8.16 0.23 5.45
N ILE A 163 7.52 0.36 4.29
CA ILE A 163 6.88 -0.76 3.56
C ILE A 163 7.93 -1.44 2.67
N ASN A 164 8.85 -2.12 3.34
CA ASN A 164 10.02 -2.77 2.75
C ASN A 164 10.13 -4.23 3.22
N ARG A 165 11.25 -4.90 2.88
CA ARG A 165 11.49 -6.30 3.22
C ARG A 165 11.61 -6.57 4.72
N GLN A 166 12.04 -5.59 5.51
CA GLN A 166 12.09 -5.75 6.96
C GLN A 166 10.66 -5.87 7.53
N THR A 167 9.76 -4.96 7.14
CA THR A 167 8.34 -5.03 7.54
C THR A 167 7.66 -6.27 6.97
N PHE A 168 8.00 -6.66 5.75
CA PHE A 168 7.54 -7.93 5.18
C PHE A 168 7.91 -9.11 6.09
N ASN A 169 9.17 -9.20 6.51
CA ASN A 169 9.65 -10.29 7.35
C ASN A 169 8.96 -10.28 8.73
N GLN A 170 8.67 -9.11 9.30
CA GLN A 170 7.90 -8.99 10.55
C GLN A 170 6.47 -9.53 10.41
N ILE A 171 5.81 -9.22 9.30
CA ILE A 171 4.43 -9.66 9.03
C ILE A 171 4.40 -11.15 8.71
N PHE A 172 5.20 -11.62 7.75
CA PHE A 172 5.11 -13.00 7.25
C PHE A 172 5.98 -14.00 8.03
N LYS A 173 6.82 -13.53 8.97
CA LYS A 173 7.80 -14.33 9.74
C LYS A 173 8.75 -15.13 8.87
N THR A 174 8.96 -14.65 7.65
CA THR A 174 9.85 -15.24 6.67
C THR A 174 10.32 -14.16 5.72
N ASP A 175 11.49 -14.39 5.16
CA ASP A 175 12.03 -13.55 4.12
C ASP A 175 11.25 -13.68 2.80
N TYR A 176 11.51 -12.79 1.85
CA TYR A 176 10.98 -12.85 0.49
C TYR A 176 11.14 -14.23 -0.14
N HIS A 177 10.13 -14.62 -0.92
CA HIS A 177 10.16 -15.89 -1.63
C HIS A 177 11.33 -15.92 -2.63
N ALA A 178 12.33 -16.76 -2.37
CA ALA A 178 13.59 -16.76 -3.11
C ALA A 178 13.43 -16.95 -4.63
N GLY A 179 12.50 -17.82 -5.06
CA GLY A 179 12.22 -18.05 -6.48
C GLY A 179 11.63 -16.82 -7.17
N MET A 180 10.74 -16.09 -6.48
CA MET A 180 10.13 -14.87 -7.01
C MET A 180 11.15 -13.73 -7.04
N LEU A 181 11.94 -13.59 -5.96
CA LEU A 181 13.01 -12.61 -5.91
C LEU A 181 14.02 -12.81 -7.04
N LYS A 182 14.43 -14.07 -7.29
CA LYS A 182 15.33 -14.41 -8.40
C LYS A 182 14.71 -14.04 -9.76
N GLN A 183 13.45 -14.37 -9.98
CA GLN A 183 12.74 -14.02 -11.22
C GLN A 183 12.72 -12.49 -11.44
N LEU A 184 12.32 -11.73 -10.41
CA LEU A 184 12.23 -10.27 -10.47
C LEU A 184 13.60 -9.59 -10.55
N THR A 185 14.66 -10.24 -10.08
CA THR A 185 16.03 -9.76 -10.27
C THR A 185 16.47 -9.97 -11.72
N ASN A 186 16.18 -11.15 -12.29
CA ASN A 186 16.54 -11.50 -13.66
C ASN A 186 15.84 -10.61 -14.70
N ASP A 187 14.57 -10.26 -14.47
CA ASP A 187 13.80 -9.35 -15.33
C ASP A 187 14.08 -7.86 -15.07
N ARG A 188 14.97 -7.55 -14.12
CA ARG A 188 15.39 -6.19 -13.70
C ARG A 188 14.29 -5.34 -13.06
N THR A 189 13.18 -5.95 -12.64
CA THR A 189 12.13 -5.30 -11.83
C THR A 189 12.62 -5.01 -10.42
N TYR A 190 13.37 -5.94 -9.82
CA TYR A 190 14.03 -5.74 -8.53
C TYR A 190 15.49 -5.31 -8.76
N ARG A 191 15.88 -4.18 -8.17
CA ARG A 191 17.22 -3.59 -8.31
C ARG A 191 17.97 -3.48 -6.99
N GLY A 192 17.56 -4.25 -5.99
CA GLY A 192 18.02 -4.11 -4.62
C GLY A 192 17.17 -3.15 -3.79
N GLU A 193 17.52 -3.07 -2.51
CA GLU A 193 16.89 -2.17 -1.54
C GLU A 193 17.71 -0.89 -1.41
N GLY A 194 17.07 0.20 -0.96
CA GLY A 194 17.80 1.39 -0.52
C GLY A 194 18.65 1.07 0.72
N PRO A 195 19.61 1.93 1.09
CA PRO A 195 20.34 1.77 2.35
C PRO A 195 19.33 1.66 3.50
N LEU A 196 19.25 0.49 4.15
CA LEU A 196 18.33 0.22 5.24
C LEU A 196 18.48 1.32 6.31
N THR A 197 17.50 2.21 6.42
CA THR A 197 17.40 3.09 7.59
C THR A 197 17.05 2.20 8.78
N PRO A 198 17.90 2.14 9.82
CA PRO A 198 17.58 1.36 11.01
C PRO A 198 16.23 1.83 11.55
N PHE A 199 15.34 0.89 11.85
CA PHE A 199 14.12 1.20 12.60
C PHE A 199 14.50 1.87 13.93
N PRO A 200 13.71 2.82 14.43
CA PRO A 200 13.80 3.17 15.85
C PRO A 200 13.59 1.89 16.66
N SER A 201 14.59 1.54 17.46
CA SER A 201 14.49 0.40 18.38
C SER A 201 13.31 0.64 19.31
N ASN A 202 12.32 -0.25 19.29
CA ASN A 202 11.51 -0.71 20.43
C ASN A 202 10.47 -1.69 19.87
N ARG A 203 10.41 -2.94 20.32
CA ARG A 203 10.07 -3.28 21.71
C ARG A 203 10.53 -4.68 22.13
N TYR A 204 10.86 -4.76 23.42
CA TYR A 204 10.38 -5.82 24.32
C TYR A 204 8.87 -5.67 24.53
#